data_AF-A0A0R2BXL9-F1
#
_entry.id   AF-A0A0R2BXL9-F1
#
_cell.length_a   1.000
_cell.length_b   1.000
_cell.length_c   1.000
_cell.angle_alpha   90.00
_cell.angle_beta   90.00
_cell.angle_gamma   90.00
#
_symmetry.space_group_name_H-M   'P 1'
#
loop_
_entity.id
_entity.type
_entity.pdbx_description
1 polymer ?
#
loop_
_entity_poly.entity_id
_entity_poly.type
_entity_poly.pdbx_seq_one_letter_code
_entity_poly.pdbx_strand_id
1 'polypeptide(L)'
;MSPDDMQAQGFIQSVGYNVKSFWNESNNLAKQAEMDQNLAWMYEMKKAAGKTLFTRQALMKYGSQVQLFPGVEEWFDRIQDYGDKVGVKVEHYIISSGLKEMIEGTKVGRKFKKIFASSFLFDRDDVAIWPAQAVNYTNKTQFLFRIEKGLLDLNDQRVNDHFSPAQLKVPFRNMIYIGDSDTDVPCMKLVNSRGGYSIGVYDVKSNDKSKVYKMMRDKRIKYFAPADYTPNHALDRLVKDIIERTAKNEQLERRYYSCQNEVIANDSRELVEERNKTNLILALEDSGSFARTYKIIAKMKKIKSWNSQETKSIIKIALENSQVRYIANSDELKPFFYQLMGNQKSDLIDQLKKILA
;
A
#
# COMPACT_ATOMS: atom_id res chain seq x y z
N MET A 1 -4.52 -15.59 19.21
CA MET A 1 -5.89 -16.12 18.99
C MET A 1 -6.17 -17.40 19.78
N SER A 2 -5.13 -18.15 20.14
CA SER A 2 -5.14 -19.21 21.15
C SER A 2 -4.37 -18.71 22.38
N PRO A 3 -4.72 -19.14 23.61
CA PRO A 3 -3.92 -18.88 24.80
C PRO A 3 -2.59 -19.64 24.80
N ASP A 4 -2.52 -20.78 24.10
CA ASP A 4 -1.33 -21.63 23.99
C ASP A 4 -0.53 -21.35 22.72
N ASP A 5 0.80 -21.52 22.80
CA ASP A 5 1.71 -21.32 21.66
C ASP A 5 1.48 -22.39 20.58
N MET A 6 1.06 -21.93 19.41
CA MET A 6 0.74 -22.77 18.26
C MET A 6 1.97 -23.23 17.47
N GLN A 7 3.19 -22.89 17.90
CA GLN A 7 4.40 -23.25 17.15
C GLN A 7 4.59 -24.76 17.00
N ALA A 8 4.32 -25.54 18.06
CA ALA A 8 4.27 -27.01 17.99
C ALA A 8 3.82 -27.68 19.31
N GLN A 9 3.36 -26.93 20.32
CA GLN A 9 3.29 -27.44 21.70
C GLN A 9 2.38 -28.68 21.86
N GLY A 10 1.18 -28.64 21.25
CA GLY A 10 0.27 -29.80 21.25
C GLY A 10 0.81 -30.99 20.45
N PHE A 11 1.56 -30.75 19.38
CA PHE A 11 2.20 -31.81 18.60
C PHE A 11 3.35 -32.46 19.38
N ILE A 12 4.28 -31.66 19.93
CA ILE A 12 5.45 -32.15 20.68
C ILE A 12 5.03 -33.08 21.82
N GLN A 13 3.95 -32.71 22.52
CA GLN A 13 3.36 -33.56 23.57
C GLN A 13 2.82 -34.88 23.00
N SER A 14 2.10 -34.82 21.88
CA SER A 14 1.48 -36.00 21.27
C SER A 14 2.47 -37.04 20.75
N VAL A 15 3.67 -36.62 20.36
CA VAL A 15 4.77 -37.52 19.94
C VAL A 15 5.61 -38.03 21.12
N GLY A 16 5.16 -37.79 22.35
CA GLY A 16 5.80 -38.28 23.58
C GLY A 16 7.10 -37.55 23.95
N TYR A 17 7.37 -36.39 23.35
CA TYR A 17 8.55 -35.59 23.69
C TYR A 17 8.27 -34.69 24.89
N ASN A 18 9.26 -34.59 25.78
CA ASN A 18 9.23 -33.55 26.81
C ASN A 18 9.41 -32.18 26.15
N VAL A 19 8.39 -31.32 26.25
CA VAL A 19 8.35 -29.99 25.61
C VAL A 19 9.57 -29.14 25.97
N LYS A 20 10.01 -29.19 27.24
CA LYS A 20 11.18 -28.40 27.69
C LYS A 20 12.48 -28.94 27.09
N SER A 21 12.65 -30.26 27.01
CA SER A 21 13.82 -30.86 26.36
C SER A 21 13.88 -30.48 24.88
N PHE A 22 12.74 -30.59 24.18
CA PHE A 22 12.64 -30.23 22.78
C PHE A 22 13.09 -28.78 22.51
N TRP A 23 12.56 -27.82 23.26
CA TRP A 23 12.94 -26.42 23.09
C TRP A 23 14.40 -26.15 23.46
N ASN A 24 14.93 -26.81 24.49
CA ASN A 24 16.34 -26.69 24.84
C ASN A 24 17.25 -27.24 23.74
N GLU A 25 16.95 -28.42 23.20
CA GLU A 25 17.69 -29.03 22.08
C GLU A 25 17.66 -28.15 20.84
N SER A 26 16.47 -27.70 20.43
CA SER A 26 16.28 -26.80 19.29
C SER A 26 17.04 -25.47 19.47
N ASN A 27 16.93 -24.83 20.63
CA ASN A 27 17.60 -23.55 20.87
C ASN A 27 19.12 -23.69 20.94
N ASN A 28 19.62 -24.81 21.49
CA ASN A 28 21.05 -25.11 21.50
C ASN A 28 21.56 -25.37 20.09
N LEU A 29 20.83 -26.13 19.27
CA LEU A 29 21.14 -26.35 17.87
C LEU A 29 21.21 -25.02 17.11
N ALA A 30 20.19 -24.17 17.27
CA ALA A 30 20.15 -22.84 16.66
C ALA A 30 21.40 -22.02 17.00
N LYS A 31 21.81 -22.04 18.27
CA LYS A 31 22.99 -21.31 18.73
C LYS A 31 24.30 -21.90 18.19
N GLN A 32 24.46 -23.22 18.24
CA GLN A 32 25.72 -23.88 17.87
C GLN A 32 25.97 -23.87 16.36
N ALA A 33 24.90 -23.97 15.56
CA ALA A 33 24.97 -24.03 14.11
C ALA A 33 24.59 -22.70 13.42
N GLU A 34 24.44 -21.61 14.18
CA GLU A 34 23.99 -20.30 13.69
C GLU A 34 22.69 -20.35 12.85
N MET A 35 21.79 -21.27 13.21
CA MET A 35 20.52 -21.44 12.50
C MET A 35 19.47 -20.44 13.00
N ASP A 36 18.56 -20.05 12.11
CA ASP A 36 17.30 -19.43 12.52
C ASP A 36 16.57 -20.36 13.51
N GLN A 37 16.07 -19.78 14.60
CA GLN A 37 15.39 -20.55 15.65
C GLN A 37 14.17 -21.32 15.12
N ASN A 38 13.46 -20.78 14.11
CA ASN A 38 12.34 -21.50 13.50
C ASN A 38 12.79 -22.67 12.66
N LEU A 39 13.85 -22.49 11.87
CA LEU A 39 14.44 -23.60 11.13
C LEU A 39 14.95 -24.70 12.07
N ALA A 40 15.51 -24.34 13.22
CA ALA A 40 16.00 -25.31 14.20
C ALA A 40 14.86 -26.18 14.78
N TRP A 41 13.75 -25.58 15.24
CA TRP A 41 12.66 -26.40 15.79
C TRP A 41 11.96 -27.21 14.70
N MET A 42 11.82 -26.66 13.49
CA MET A 42 11.26 -27.40 12.36
C MET A 42 12.11 -28.61 11.99
N TYR A 43 13.43 -28.47 12.06
CA TYR A 43 14.37 -29.58 11.86
C TYR A 43 14.25 -30.63 12.97
N GLU A 44 14.17 -30.22 14.24
CA GLU A 44 13.99 -31.16 15.35
C GLU A 44 12.64 -31.89 15.27
N MET A 45 11.57 -31.22 14.82
CA MET A 45 10.30 -31.89 14.54
C MET A 45 10.43 -32.99 13.48
N LYS A 46 11.18 -32.71 12.40
CA LYS A 46 11.45 -33.71 11.35
C LYS A 46 12.27 -34.88 11.89
N LYS A 47 13.24 -34.65 12.78
CA LYS A 47 13.99 -35.74 13.44
C LYS A 47 13.08 -36.61 14.32
N ALA A 48 12.14 -35.99 15.04
CA ALA A 48 11.17 -36.68 15.87
C ALA A 48 10.15 -37.53 15.07
N ALA A 49 9.94 -37.23 13.78
CA ALA A 49 8.99 -37.93 12.91
C ALA A 49 9.29 -39.44 12.72
N GLY A 50 10.47 -39.93 13.12
CA GLY A 50 10.76 -41.38 13.19
C GLY A 50 9.88 -42.17 14.16
N LYS A 51 9.10 -41.50 15.02
CA LYS A 51 8.16 -42.11 15.98
C LYS A 51 6.68 -41.91 15.61
N THR A 52 6.37 -40.93 14.76
CA THR A 52 4.98 -40.60 14.35
C THR A 52 5.04 -39.90 12.99
N LEU A 53 4.26 -40.38 12.01
CA LEU A 53 4.21 -39.77 10.68
C LEU A 53 3.71 -38.33 10.77
N PHE A 54 4.52 -37.43 10.23
CA PHE A 54 4.24 -36.00 10.25
C PHE A 54 3.59 -35.60 8.93
N THR A 55 2.28 -35.82 8.84
CA THR A 55 1.51 -35.53 7.62
C THR A 55 0.72 -34.23 7.71
N ARG A 56 0.34 -33.66 6.55
CA ARG A 56 -0.52 -32.48 6.51
C ARG A 56 -1.83 -32.76 7.23
N GLN A 57 -2.42 -33.93 7.02
CA GLN A 57 -3.66 -34.33 7.69
C GLN A 57 -3.50 -34.42 9.22
N ALA A 58 -2.39 -34.99 9.71
CA ALA A 58 -2.13 -35.05 11.14
C ALA A 58 -2.03 -33.63 11.74
N LEU A 59 -1.27 -32.74 11.09
CA LEU A 59 -1.14 -31.34 11.50
C LEU A 59 -2.48 -30.60 11.55
N MET A 60 -3.31 -30.75 10.51
CA MET A 60 -4.64 -30.17 10.48
C MET A 60 -5.54 -30.73 11.59
N LYS A 61 -5.45 -32.04 11.88
CA LYS A 61 -6.19 -32.67 12.98
C LYS A 61 -5.79 -32.10 14.33
N TYR A 62 -4.50 -31.89 14.59
CA TYR A 62 -4.05 -31.20 15.80
C TYR A 62 -4.56 -29.75 15.85
N GLY A 63 -4.50 -29.04 14.72
CA GLY A 63 -5.07 -27.72 14.56
C GLY A 63 -6.54 -27.63 14.98
N SER A 64 -7.35 -28.63 14.62
CA SER A 64 -8.77 -28.69 14.95
C SER A 64 -9.08 -28.80 16.45
N GLN A 65 -8.09 -29.21 17.25
CA GLN A 65 -8.21 -29.38 18.70
C GLN A 65 -7.73 -28.15 19.48
N VAL A 66 -7.14 -27.15 18.81
CA VAL A 66 -6.63 -25.94 19.45
C VAL A 66 -7.78 -25.16 20.08
N GLN A 67 -7.64 -24.84 21.36
CA GLN A 67 -8.59 -23.98 22.06
C GLN A 67 -8.40 -22.53 21.62
N LEU A 68 -9.48 -21.88 21.20
CA LEU A 68 -9.49 -20.47 20.82
C LEU A 68 -9.93 -19.60 22.00
N PHE A 69 -9.54 -18.33 21.99
CA PHE A 69 -10.08 -17.35 22.92
C PHE A 69 -11.62 -17.21 22.77
N PRO A 70 -12.33 -16.76 23.82
CA PRO A 70 -13.78 -16.57 23.76
C PRO A 70 -14.22 -15.69 22.58
N GLY A 71 -15.23 -16.15 21.84
CA GLY A 71 -15.87 -15.41 20.74
C GLY A 71 -15.11 -15.37 19.41
N VAL A 72 -13.93 -16.01 19.30
CA VAL A 72 -13.11 -15.98 18.07
C VAL A 72 -13.81 -16.62 16.88
N GLU A 73 -14.59 -17.70 17.08
CA GLU A 73 -15.22 -18.48 16.01
C GLU A 73 -16.14 -17.61 15.13
N GLU A 74 -16.92 -16.72 15.74
CA GLU A 74 -17.89 -15.84 15.07
C GLU A 74 -17.35 -14.42 14.82
N TRP A 75 -16.18 -14.08 15.37
CA TRP A 75 -15.66 -12.71 15.32
C TRP A 75 -15.36 -12.25 13.90
N PHE A 76 -14.73 -13.10 13.09
CA PHE A 76 -14.30 -12.72 11.74
C PHE A 76 -15.46 -12.36 10.81
N ASP A 77 -16.51 -13.18 10.81
CA ASP A 77 -17.72 -12.92 10.01
C ASP A 77 -18.39 -11.64 10.51
N ARG A 78 -18.56 -11.51 11.83
CA ARG A 78 -19.19 -10.34 12.44
C ARG A 78 -18.48 -9.02 12.09
N ILE A 79 -17.15 -9.03 12.04
CA ILE A 79 -16.37 -7.84 11.65
C ILE A 79 -16.46 -7.59 10.14
N GLN A 80 -16.56 -8.62 9.30
CA GLN A 80 -16.82 -8.44 7.87
C GLN A 80 -18.20 -7.82 7.63
N ASP A 81 -19.25 -8.39 8.25
CA ASP A 81 -20.61 -7.87 8.17
C ASP A 81 -20.69 -6.41 8.64
N TYR A 82 -19.96 -6.07 9.70
CA TYR A 82 -19.88 -4.69 10.18
C TYR A 82 -19.21 -3.75 9.18
N GLY A 83 -18.10 -4.19 8.58
CA GLY A 83 -17.41 -3.46 7.51
C GLY A 83 -18.35 -3.18 6.34
N ASP A 84 -19.03 -4.22 5.85
CA ASP A 84 -19.96 -4.10 4.72
C ASP A 84 -21.08 -3.12 5.03
N LYS A 85 -21.62 -3.16 6.26
CA LYS A 85 -22.65 -2.22 6.74
C LYS A 85 -22.19 -0.75 6.68
N VAL A 86 -20.93 -0.46 6.94
CA VAL A 86 -20.38 0.91 6.91
C VAL A 86 -19.67 1.24 5.59
N GLY A 87 -19.79 0.36 4.58
CA GLY A 87 -19.30 0.60 3.22
C GLY A 87 -17.80 0.35 3.04
N VAL A 88 -17.18 -0.51 3.85
CA VAL A 88 -15.77 -0.90 3.71
C VAL A 88 -15.60 -2.42 3.73
N LYS A 89 -14.81 -2.95 2.81
CA LYS A 89 -14.52 -4.38 2.78
C LYS A 89 -13.42 -4.73 3.78
N VAL A 90 -13.68 -5.64 4.70
CA VAL A 90 -12.68 -6.15 5.64
C VAL A 90 -12.10 -7.47 5.12
N GLU A 91 -10.77 -7.56 5.08
CA GLU A 91 -10.04 -8.78 4.75
C GLU A 91 -9.20 -9.23 5.96
N HIS A 92 -9.28 -10.51 6.32
CA HIS A 92 -8.54 -11.06 7.47
C HIS A 92 -7.30 -11.83 7.00
N TYR A 93 -6.18 -11.63 7.69
CA TYR A 93 -4.90 -12.24 7.37
C TYR A 93 -4.25 -12.81 8.64
N ILE A 94 -3.50 -13.89 8.49
CA ILE A 94 -2.63 -14.40 9.56
C ILE A 94 -1.17 -14.29 9.16
N ILE A 95 -0.37 -13.77 10.07
CA ILE A 95 1.09 -13.76 9.99
C ILE A 95 1.60 -14.43 11.27
N SER A 96 2.13 -15.65 11.17
CA SER A 96 2.46 -16.49 12.33
C SER A 96 3.79 -17.22 12.16
N SER A 97 4.57 -17.37 13.22
CA SER A 97 5.73 -18.28 13.24
C SER A 97 5.33 -19.75 13.35
N GLY A 98 4.09 -20.04 13.76
CA GLY A 98 3.58 -21.41 13.87
C GLY A 98 3.29 -22.08 12.53
N LEU A 99 2.80 -23.32 12.59
CA LEU A 99 2.59 -24.13 11.40
C LEU A 99 1.29 -23.77 10.66
N LYS A 100 1.43 -23.53 9.36
CA LYS A 100 0.34 -23.18 8.46
C LYS A 100 -0.77 -24.24 8.49
N GLU A 101 -0.40 -25.50 8.37
CA GLU A 101 -1.34 -26.63 8.33
C GLU A 101 -2.15 -26.75 9.63
N MET A 102 -1.53 -26.45 10.78
CA MET A 102 -2.25 -26.41 12.05
C MET A 102 -3.26 -25.25 12.09
N ILE A 103 -2.87 -24.07 11.61
CA ILE A 103 -3.78 -22.91 11.57
C ILE A 103 -4.95 -23.19 10.61
N GLU A 104 -4.68 -23.77 9.44
CA GLU A 104 -5.70 -24.19 8.47
C GLU A 104 -6.68 -25.22 9.05
N GLY A 105 -6.20 -26.10 9.94
CA GLY A 105 -7.02 -27.09 10.65
C GLY A 105 -7.94 -26.51 11.73
N THR A 106 -7.70 -25.28 12.20
CA THR A 106 -8.56 -24.65 13.21
C THR A 106 -9.96 -24.36 12.66
N LYS A 107 -10.94 -24.20 13.55
CA LYS A 107 -12.32 -23.83 13.19
C LYS A 107 -12.42 -22.52 12.39
N VAL A 108 -11.46 -21.61 12.59
CA VAL A 108 -11.40 -20.31 11.90
C VAL A 108 -10.43 -20.27 10.73
N GLY A 109 -9.73 -21.37 10.41
CA GLY A 109 -8.72 -21.41 9.34
C GLY A 109 -9.25 -20.95 7.99
N ARG A 110 -10.53 -21.23 7.69
CA ARG A 110 -11.22 -20.83 6.46
C ARG A 110 -11.67 -19.36 6.42
N LYS A 111 -11.56 -18.62 7.52
CA LYS A 111 -11.99 -17.21 7.61
C LYS A 111 -10.93 -16.24 7.06
N PHE A 112 -9.70 -16.70 6.87
CA PHE A 112 -8.59 -15.86 6.43
C PHE A 112 -8.47 -15.83 4.91
N LYS A 113 -8.25 -14.64 4.37
CA LYS A 113 -7.94 -14.44 2.95
C LYS A 113 -6.60 -15.09 2.57
N LYS A 114 -5.62 -15.05 3.49
CA LYS A 114 -4.33 -15.71 3.37
C LYS A 114 -3.72 -15.95 4.75
N ILE A 115 -3.09 -17.12 4.91
CA ILE A 115 -2.27 -17.49 6.06
C ILE A 115 -0.80 -17.47 5.60
N PHE A 116 -0.01 -16.57 6.17
CA PHE A 116 1.44 -16.50 6.05
C PHE A 116 2.05 -17.11 7.31
N ALA A 117 2.51 -18.34 7.20
CA ALA A 117 2.99 -19.11 8.33
C ALA A 117 4.12 -20.06 7.92
N SER A 118 4.85 -20.58 8.91
CA SER A 118 5.86 -21.61 8.68
C SER A 118 5.19 -22.86 8.13
N SER A 119 5.83 -23.55 7.19
CA SER A 119 5.23 -24.75 6.55
C SER A 119 6.31 -25.69 6.06
N PHE A 120 5.93 -26.94 5.84
CA PHE A 120 6.83 -27.96 5.29
C PHE A 120 6.51 -28.26 3.82
N LEU A 121 7.53 -28.72 3.11
CA LEU A 121 7.40 -29.47 1.87
C LEU A 121 7.02 -30.90 2.25
N PHE A 122 6.00 -31.43 1.58
CA PHE A 122 5.52 -32.80 1.77
C PHE A 122 5.85 -33.64 0.54
N ASP A 123 6.16 -34.90 0.76
CA ASP A 123 6.39 -35.87 -0.32
C ASP A 123 5.08 -36.46 -0.87
N ARG A 124 5.18 -37.52 -1.68
CA ARG A 124 4.03 -38.17 -2.32
C ARG A 124 3.12 -38.91 -1.33
N ASP A 125 3.65 -39.28 -0.17
CA ASP A 125 2.93 -39.97 0.90
C ASP A 125 2.39 -38.98 1.96
N ASP A 126 2.37 -37.68 1.62
CA ASP A 126 1.98 -36.56 2.47
C ASP A 126 2.85 -36.43 3.74
N VAL A 127 4.09 -36.94 3.73
CA VAL A 127 5.03 -36.83 4.86
C VAL A 127 5.90 -35.60 4.70
N ALA A 128 6.04 -34.80 5.76
CA ALA A 128 6.86 -33.60 5.71
C ALA A 128 8.37 -33.92 5.72
N ILE A 129 9.08 -33.40 4.72
CA ILE A 129 10.48 -33.74 4.44
C ILE A 129 11.44 -32.56 4.64
N TRP A 130 10.96 -31.32 4.48
CA TRP A 130 11.82 -30.12 4.54
C TRP A 130 11.03 -28.86 4.92
N PRO A 131 11.58 -27.90 5.69
CA PRO A 131 10.96 -26.60 5.88
C PRO A 131 10.80 -25.84 4.54
N ALA A 132 9.56 -25.65 4.08
CA ALA A 132 9.27 -24.89 2.86
C ALA A 132 9.26 -23.38 3.12
N GLN A 133 8.76 -22.96 4.29
CA GLN A 133 8.76 -21.57 4.74
C GLN A 133 9.05 -21.54 6.24
N ALA A 134 9.91 -20.62 6.66
CA ALA A 134 10.16 -20.33 8.08
C ALA A 134 9.82 -18.86 8.33
N VAL A 135 8.76 -18.61 9.09
CA VAL A 135 8.32 -17.25 9.42
C VAL A 135 8.89 -16.85 10.78
N ASN A 136 9.71 -15.80 10.79
CA ASN A 136 10.38 -15.30 11.98
C ASN A 136 10.05 -13.82 12.22
N TYR A 137 10.44 -13.29 13.37
CA TYR A 137 10.11 -11.92 13.78
C TYR A 137 10.60 -10.84 12.79
N THR A 138 11.66 -11.09 12.01
CA THR A 138 12.17 -10.13 11.03
C THR A 138 11.36 -10.17 9.74
N ASN A 139 11.12 -11.37 9.20
CA ASN A 139 10.47 -11.55 7.91
C ASN A 139 8.95 -11.40 7.98
N LYS A 140 8.30 -11.45 9.16
CA LYS A 140 6.87 -11.14 9.29
C LYS A 140 6.47 -9.81 8.62
N THR A 141 7.37 -8.83 8.65
CA THR A 141 7.14 -7.50 8.07
C THR A 141 6.97 -7.52 6.54
N GLN A 142 7.61 -8.45 5.81
CA GLN A 142 7.44 -8.53 4.35
C GLN A 142 6.00 -8.86 3.95
N PHE A 143 5.28 -9.63 4.78
CA PHE A 143 3.90 -10.00 4.50
C PHE A 143 2.95 -8.81 4.59
N LEU A 144 3.28 -7.80 5.42
CA LEU A 144 2.51 -6.56 5.47
C LEU A 144 2.62 -5.78 4.15
N PHE A 145 3.83 -5.68 3.57
CA PHE A 145 4.01 -5.06 2.25
C PHE A 145 3.31 -5.85 1.13
N ARG A 146 3.29 -7.18 1.22
CA ARG A 146 2.53 -8.04 0.29
C ARG A 146 1.02 -7.78 0.39
N ILE A 147 0.48 -7.70 1.60
CA ILE A 147 -0.93 -7.38 1.83
C ILE A 147 -1.25 -5.98 1.30
N GLU A 148 -0.38 -5.00 1.56
CA GLU A 148 -0.56 -3.62 1.10
C GLU A 148 -0.72 -3.55 -0.43
N LYS A 149 0.12 -4.27 -1.16
CA LYS A 149 0.12 -4.34 -2.63
C LYS A 149 -0.87 -5.35 -3.21
N GLY A 150 -1.49 -6.19 -2.38
CA GLY A 150 -2.36 -7.28 -2.82
C GLY A 150 -1.64 -8.47 -3.47
N LEU A 151 -0.33 -8.63 -3.26
CA LEU A 151 0.51 -9.67 -3.84
C LEU A 151 0.66 -10.86 -2.87
N LEU A 152 -0.34 -11.73 -2.83
CA LEU A 152 -0.45 -12.82 -1.85
C LEU A 152 0.38 -14.07 -2.18
N ASP A 153 0.96 -14.13 -3.38
CA ASP A 153 1.94 -15.16 -3.73
C ASP A 153 3.31 -14.80 -3.13
N LEU A 154 3.96 -15.78 -2.50
CA LEU A 154 5.25 -15.63 -1.84
C LEU A 154 6.40 -15.49 -2.84
N ASN A 155 6.24 -16.07 -4.03
CA ASN A 155 7.27 -16.03 -5.08
C ASN A 155 7.13 -14.82 -6.00
N ASP A 156 6.10 -13.98 -5.80
CA ASP A 156 5.91 -12.77 -6.60
C ASP A 156 6.93 -11.70 -6.20
N GLN A 157 7.84 -11.39 -7.13
CA GLN A 157 8.92 -10.43 -6.95
C GLN A 157 8.46 -8.97 -7.08
N ARG A 158 7.26 -8.73 -7.62
CA ARG A 158 6.69 -7.38 -7.76
C ARG A 158 6.41 -6.69 -6.41
N VAL A 159 6.51 -7.44 -5.31
CA VAL A 159 6.54 -6.86 -3.95
C VAL A 159 7.66 -5.82 -3.80
N ASN A 160 8.72 -5.88 -4.61
CA ASN A 160 9.81 -4.91 -4.58
C ASN A 160 9.55 -3.68 -5.48
N ASP A 161 8.58 -3.75 -6.39
CA ASP A 161 8.29 -2.66 -7.33
C ASP A 161 7.69 -1.45 -6.61
N HIS A 162 7.87 -0.27 -7.19
CA HIS A 162 7.20 0.93 -6.70
C HIS A 162 5.70 0.91 -7.04
N PHE A 163 4.85 1.13 -6.04
CA PHE A 163 3.40 1.28 -6.20
C PHE A 163 3.01 2.69 -5.74
N SER A 164 2.32 3.42 -6.61
CA SER A 164 1.73 4.71 -6.23
C SER A 164 0.58 4.50 -5.24
N PRO A 165 0.21 5.51 -4.42
CA PRO A 165 -0.86 5.38 -3.43
C PRO A 165 -2.20 4.91 -4.01
N ALA A 166 -2.52 5.27 -5.25
CA ALA A 166 -3.75 4.87 -5.95
C ALA A 166 -3.76 3.40 -6.39
N GLN A 167 -2.59 2.74 -6.46
CA GLN A 167 -2.45 1.33 -6.85
C GLN A 167 -2.41 0.38 -5.65
N LEU A 168 -2.25 0.92 -4.43
CA LEU A 168 -2.21 0.10 -3.22
C LEU A 168 -3.59 -0.50 -2.96
N LYS A 169 -3.63 -1.81 -2.71
CA LYS A 169 -4.88 -2.52 -2.40
C LYS A 169 -5.36 -2.22 -0.98
N VAL A 170 -4.46 -2.30 0.00
CA VAL A 170 -4.76 -2.07 1.41
C VAL A 170 -3.67 -1.17 2.02
N PRO A 171 -3.76 0.17 1.89
CA PRO A 171 -2.77 1.07 2.46
C PRO A 171 -2.52 0.79 3.96
N PHE A 172 -1.28 0.93 4.43
CA PHE A 172 -0.94 0.70 5.85
C PHE A 172 -1.83 1.45 6.84
N ARG A 173 -2.24 2.68 6.50
CA ARG A 173 -3.15 3.51 7.31
C ARG A 173 -4.51 2.85 7.59
N ASN A 174 -4.89 1.85 6.79
CA ASN A 174 -6.15 1.10 6.92
C ASN A 174 -5.95 -0.27 7.58
N MET A 175 -4.72 -0.61 7.98
CA MET A 175 -4.43 -1.89 8.61
C MET A 175 -4.65 -1.84 10.12
N ILE A 176 -5.27 -2.90 10.65
CA ILE A 176 -5.30 -3.22 12.07
C ILE A 176 -4.39 -4.43 12.29
N TYR A 177 -3.35 -4.28 13.11
CA TYR A 177 -2.47 -5.37 13.50
C TYR A 177 -2.74 -5.74 14.96
N ILE A 178 -3.09 -7.00 15.21
CA ILE A 178 -3.37 -7.52 16.55
C ILE A 178 -2.26 -8.51 16.91
N GLY A 179 -1.56 -8.28 18.01
CA GLY A 179 -0.47 -9.13 18.47
C GLY A 179 -0.33 -9.15 19.99
N ASP A 180 0.21 -10.23 20.54
CA ASP A 180 0.39 -10.48 21.97
C ASP A 180 1.87 -10.66 22.37
N SER A 181 2.75 -10.85 21.38
CA SER A 181 4.13 -11.25 21.60
C SER A 181 5.14 -10.16 21.26
N ASP A 182 6.31 -10.23 21.88
CA ASP A 182 7.46 -9.37 21.52
C ASP A 182 7.93 -9.63 20.07
N THR A 183 7.66 -10.83 19.51
CA THR A 183 8.02 -11.16 18.12
C THR A 183 7.23 -10.34 17.10
N ASP A 184 6.09 -9.80 17.49
CA ASP A 184 5.23 -8.98 16.63
C ASP A 184 5.58 -7.50 16.68
N VAL A 185 6.48 -7.08 17.59
CA VAL A 185 6.87 -5.68 17.75
C VAL A 185 7.30 -5.02 16.44
N PRO A 186 8.13 -5.64 15.57
CA PRO A 186 8.52 -5.00 14.30
C PRO A 186 7.30 -4.68 13.43
N CYS A 187 6.33 -5.61 13.35
CA CYS A 187 5.09 -5.42 12.60
C CYS A 187 4.21 -4.35 13.22
N MET A 188 4.00 -4.41 14.54
CA MET A 188 3.22 -3.42 15.28
C MET A 188 3.82 -2.01 15.13
N LYS A 189 5.14 -1.87 15.23
CA LYS A 189 5.81 -0.58 15.03
C LYS A 189 5.65 -0.07 13.59
N LEU A 190 5.81 -0.95 12.60
CA LEU A 190 5.68 -0.59 11.19
C LEU A 190 4.26 -0.11 10.84
N VAL A 191 3.24 -0.84 11.27
CA VAL A 191 1.83 -0.46 11.05
C VAL A 191 1.52 0.87 11.74
N ASN A 192 1.94 1.03 12.99
CA ASN A 192 1.69 2.25 13.76
C ASN A 192 2.41 3.47 13.15
N SER A 193 3.66 3.33 12.71
CA SER A 193 4.42 4.45 12.11
C SER A 193 3.90 4.86 10.72
N ARG A 194 3.19 3.97 10.03
CA ARG A 194 2.58 4.21 8.72
C ARG A 194 1.10 4.62 8.81
N GLY A 195 0.64 5.00 10.01
CA GLY A 195 -0.69 5.55 10.25
C GLY A 195 -1.79 4.52 10.53
N GLY A 196 -1.46 3.23 10.53
CA GLY A 196 -2.38 2.15 10.89
C GLY A 196 -2.56 2.00 12.41
N TYR A 197 -3.12 0.87 12.81
CA TYR A 197 -3.55 0.63 14.19
C TYR A 197 -2.98 -0.67 14.74
N SER A 198 -2.04 -0.55 15.67
CA SER A 198 -1.47 -1.71 16.35
C SER A 198 -2.11 -1.88 17.73
N ILE A 199 -2.70 -3.05 17.96
CA ILE A 199 -3.43 -3.43 19.16
C ILE A 199 -2.68 -4.56 19.85
N GLY A 200 -2.13 -4.27 21.04
CA GLY A 200 -1.58 -5.31 21.92
C GLY A 200 -2.69 -6.06 22.64
N VAL A 201 -2.71 -7.38 22.61
CA VAL A 201 -3.70 -8.17 23.39
C VAL A 201 -3.05 -8.91 24.55
N TYR A 202 -3.80 -9.08 25.63
CA TYR A 202 -3.38 -9.80 26.83
C TYR A 202 -4.45 -10.81 27.25
N ASP A 203 -4.04 -11.92 27.84
CA ASP A 203 -4.97 -12.96 28.30
C ASP A 203 -5.82 -12.45 29.47
N VAL A 204 -7.14 -12.64 29.36
CA VAL A 204 -8.12 -12.28 30.38
C VAL A 204 -7.90 -13.09 31.66
N LYS A 205 -7.47 -14.35 31.55
CA LYS A 205 -7.29 -15.25 32.70
C LYS A 205 -6.13 -14.83 33.58
N SER A 206 -4.97 -14.56 32.98
CA SER A 206 -3.79 -14.11 33.72
C SER A 206 -3.89 -12.63 34.10
N ASN A 207 -4.63 -11.84 33.29
CA ASN A 207 -4.75 -10.38 33.41
C ASN A 207 -3.38 -9.66 33.50
N ASP A 208 -2.31 -10.30 32.99
CA ASP A 208 -0.98 -9.72 32.97
C ASP A 208 -0.87 -8.67 31.86
N LYS A 209 -0.83 -7.40 32.28
CA LYS A 209 -0.70 -6.25 31.40
C LYS A 209 0.73 -5.74 31.25
N SER A 210 1.71 -6.37 31.90
CA SER A 210 3.10 -5.91 31.93
C SER A 210 3.69 -5.71 30.53
N LYS A 211 3.45 -6.69 29.64
CA LYS A 211 3.89 -6.66 28.23
C LYS A 211 3.26 -5.52 27.44
N VAL A 212 1.93 -5.40 27.48
CA VAL A 212 1.22 -4.33 26.74
C VAL A 212 1.56 -2.95 27.29
N TYR A 213 1.77 -2.80 28.60
CA TYR A 213 2.24 -1.54 29.20
C TYR A 213 3.64 -1.16 28.75
N LYS A 214 4.56 -2.13 28.67
CA LYS A 214 5.90 -1.89 28.11
C LYS A 214 5.80 -1.48 26.63
N MET A 215 5.03 -2.20 25.83
CA MET A 215 4.85 -1.90 24.40
C MET A 215 4.23 -0.51 24.16
N MET A 216 3.27 -0.11 24.99
CA MET A 216 2.64 1.21 24.93
C MET A 216 3.64 2.32 25.30
N ARG A 217 4.41 2.15 26.39
CA ARG A 217 5.46 3.10 26.80
C ARG A 217 6.53 3.30 25.72
N ASP A 218 6.92 2.21 25.08
CA ASP A 218 7.89 2.20 23.98
C ASP A 218 7.29 2.70 22.64
N LYS A 219 6.03 3.17 22.63
CA LYS A 219 5.31 3.65 21.44
C LYS A 219 5.22 2.60 20.31
N ARG A 220 5.24 1.31 20.66
CA ARG A 220 5.17 0.18 19.71
C ARG A 220 3.74 -0.15 19.30
N ILE A 221 2.78 0.10 20.19
CA ILE A 221 1.35 -0.08 19.96
C ILE A 221 0.60 1.23 20.20
N LYS A 222 -0.63 1.32 19.67
CA LYS A 222 -1.51 2.47 19.86
C LYS A 222 -2.60 2.20 20.89
N TYR A 223 -3.06 0.95 20.94
CA TYR A 223 -4.09 0.50 21.85
C TYR A 223 -3.70 -0.85 22.44
N PHE A 224 -4.35 -1.23 23.53
CA PHE A 224 -4.34 -2.59 24.03
C PHE A 224 -5.73 -2.99 24.53
N ALA A 225 -6.04 -4.27 24.44
CA ALA A 225 -7.35 -4.81 24.82
C ALA A 225 -7.21 -6.25 25.36
N PRO A 226 -8.14 -6.71 26.22
CA PRO A 226 -8.20 -8.13 26.56
C PRO A 226 -8.39 -8.98 25.29
N ALA A 227 -7.80 -10.19 25.28
CA ALA A 227 -8.00 -11.20 24.25
C ALA A 227 -9.39 -11.86 24.38
N ASP A 228 -10.43 -11.03 24.33
CA ASP A 228 -11.84 -11.40 24.38
C ASP A 228 -12.53 -10.88 23.12
N TYR A 229 -12.91 -11.82 22.26
CA TYR A 229 -13.48 -11.57 20.95
C TYR A 229 -15.01 -11.68 20.97
N THR A 230 -15.63 -11.74 22.15
CA THR A 230 -17.08 -11.77 22.27
C THR A 230 -17.72 -10.44 21.84
N PRO A 231 -18.98 -10.45 21.36
CA PRO A 231 -19.65 -9.24 20.90
C PRO A 231 -19.68 -8.13 21.97
N ASN A 232 -19.51 -6.88 21.55
CA ASN A 232 -19.58 -5.67 22.39
C ASN A 232 -18.53 -5.56 23.51
N HIS A 233 -17.56 -6.48 23.58
CA HIS A 233 -16.43 -6.36 24.50
C HIS A 233 -15.38 -5.37 23.96
N ALA A 234 -14.33 -5.11 24.76
CA ALA A 234 -13.39 -4.03 24.51
C ALA A 234 -12.70 -4.13 23.14
N LEU A 235 -12.24 -5.33 22.73
CA LEU A 235 -11.58 -5.53 21.44
C LEU A 235 -12.58 -5.38 20.27
N ASP A 236 -13.77 -5.96 20.38
CA ASP A 236 -14.84 -5.88 19.38
C ASP A 236 -15.27 -4.43 19.11
N ARG A 237 -15.50 -3.64 20.18
CA ARG A 237 -15.84 -2.22 20.07
C ARG A 237 -14.70 -1.41 19.46
N LEU A 238 -13.47 -1.61 19.95
CA LEU A 238 -12.30 -0.88 19.44
C LEU A 238 -12.09 -1.11 17.93
N VAL A 239 -12.22 -2.35 17.46
CA VAL A 239 -12.06 -2.66 16.03
C VAL A 239 -13.17 -2.00 15.20
N LYS A 240 -14.42 -2.02 15.67
CA LYS A 240 -15.53 -1.33 15.00
C LYS A 240 -15.32 0.18 14.92
N ASP A 241 -14.87 0.81 16.01
CA ASP A 241 -14.56 2.25 16.03
C ASP A 241 -13.44 2.61 15.02
N ILE A 242 -12.42 1.76 14.92
CA ILE A 242 -11.35 1.93 13.93
C ILE A 242 -11.90 1.78 12.50
N ILE A 243 -12.77 0.81 12.25
CA ILE A 243 -13.40 0.61 10.93
C ILE A 243 -14.20 1.85 10.51
N GLU A 244 -15.01 2.42 11.41
CA GLU A 244 -15.77 3.65 11.13
C GLU A 244 -14.86 4.83 10.81
N ARG A 245 -13.80 5.01 11.60
CA ARG A 245 -12.79 6.03 11.35
C ARG A 245 -12.12 5.85 9.99
N THR A 246 -11.75 4.61 9.65
CA THR A 246 -11.15 4.28 8.34
C THR A 246 -12.11 4.60 7.20
N ALA A 247 -13.40 4.25 7.33
CA ALA A 247 -14.42 4.55 6.33
C ALA A 247 -14.55 6.06 6.06
N LYS A 248 -14.54 6.88 7.12
CA LYS A 248 -14.55 8.35 7.01
C LYS A 248 -13.25 8.90 6.42
N ASN A 249 -12.10 8.39 6.85
CA ASN A 249 -10.80 8.81 6.32
C ASN A 249 -10.69 8.56 4.82
N GLU A 250 -11.11 7.39 4.32
CA GLU A 250 -11.04 7.08 2.88
C GLU A 250 -12.02 7.93 2.03
N GLN A 251 -13.11 8.45 2.61
CA GLN A 251 -13.93 9.47 1.95
C GLN A 251 -13.15 10.79 1.77
N LEU A 252 -12.36 11.19 2.76
CA LEU A 252 -11.52 12.39 2.70
C LEU A 252 -10.34 12.20 1.73
N GLU A 253 -9.66 11.05 1.77
CA GLU A 253 -8.54 10.72 0.86
C GLU A 253 -8.99 10.77 -0.60
N ARG A 254 -10.16 10.19 -0.92
CA ARG A 254 -10.72 10.28 -2.28
C ARG A 254 -10.95 11.72 -2.73
N ARG A 255 -11.46 12.58 -1.83
CA ARG A 255 -11.66 14.00 -2.14
C ARG A 255 -10.33 14.72 -2.35
N TYR A 256 -9.34 14.44 -1.52
CA TYR A 256 -7.98 14.99 -1.67
C TYR A 256 -7.37 14.62 -3.02
N TYR A 257 -7.37 13.33 -3.39
CA TYR A 257 -6.84 12.90 -4.69
C TYR A 257 -7.62 13.47 -5.88
N SER A 258 -8.94 13.66 -5.75
CA SER A 258 -9.72 14.35 -6.77
C SER A 258 -9.23 15.79 -7.00
N CYS A 259 -9.00 16.55 -5.93
CA CYS A 259 -8.46 17.91 -6.03
C CYS A 259 -7.05 17.93 -6.61
N GLN A 260 -6.18 16.98 -6.23
CA GLN A 260 -4.83 16.88 -6.82
C GLN A 260 -4.87 16.58 -8.31
N ASN A 261 -5.73 15.66 -8.74
CA ASN A 261 -5.87 15.32 -10.14
C ASN A 261 -6.41 16.49 -10.97
N GLU A 262 -7.30 17.32 -10.40
CA GLU A 262 -7.79 18.53 -11.04
C GLU A 262 -6.67 19.55 -11.30
N VAL A 263 -5.78 19.75 -10.32
CA VAL A 263 -4.59 20.62 -10.47
C VAL A 263 -3.66 20.07 -11.55
N ILE A 264 -3.32 18.78 -11.51
CA ILE A 264 -2.44 18.15 -12.51
C ILE A 264 -3.03 18.27 -13.92
N ALA A 265 -4.35 18.11 -14.05
CA ALA A 265 -5.04 18.27 -15.33
C ALA A 265 -5.03 19.73 -15.81
N ASN A 266 -5.15 20.70 -14.92
CA ASN A 266 -5.02 22.12 -15.26
C ASN A 266 -3.60 22.47 -15.73
N ASP A 267 -2.59 22.08 -14.96
CA ASP A 267 -1.18 22.34 -15.28
C ASP A 267 -0.79 21.71 -16.63
N SER A 268 -1.28 20.49 -16.90
CA SER A 268 -1.07 19.82 -18.18
C SER A 268 -1.73 20.57 -19.34
N ARG A 269 -2.92 21.16 -19.13
CA ARG A 269 -3.60 21.98 -20.14
C ARG A 269 -2.85 23.28 -20.40
N GLU A 270 -2.38 23.95 -19.35
CA GLU A 270 -1.57 25.17 -19.48
C GLU A 270 -0.28 24.89 -20.26
N LEU A 271 0.43 23.80 -19.96
CA LEU A 271 1.63 23.39 -20.71
C LEU A 271 1.34 23.11 -22.20
N VAL A 272 0.19 22.50 -22.51
CA VAL A 272 -0.22 22.27 -23.91
C VAL A 272 -0.57 23.58 -24.60
N GLU A 273 -1.21 24.52 -23.91
CA GLU A 273 -1.54 25.84 -24.45
C GLU A 273 -0.27 26.65 -24.76
N GLU A 274 0.71 26.67 -23.85
CA GLU A 274 2.00 27.33 -24.05
C GLU A 274 2.80 26.69 -25.19
N ARG A 275 2.78 25.36 -25.31
CA ARG A 275 3.39 24.66 -26.45
C ARG A 275 2.70 25.00 -27.77
N ASN A 276 1.38 25.12 -27.77
CA ASN A 276 0.62 25.52 -28.96
C ASN A 276 0.94 26.96 -29.38
N LYS A 277 1.03 27.90 -28.44
CA LYS A 277 1.48 29.28 -28.68
C LYS A 277 2.86 29.29 -29.32
N THR A 278 3.82 28.56 -28.74
CA THR A 278 5.18 28.41 -29.28
C THR A 278 5.18 27.87 -30.71
N ASN A 279 4.41 26.81 -30.97
CA ASN A 279 4.31 26.23 -32.32
C ASN A 279 3.69 27.20 -33.34
N LEU A 280 2.73 28.03 -32.94
CA LEU A 280 2.13 29.03 -33.83
C LEU A 280 3.10 30.16 -34.16
N ILE A 281 3.93 30.59 -33.20
CA ILE A 281 4.98 31.59 -33.42
C ILE A 281 6.01 31.06 -34.43
N LEU A 282 6.51 29.83 -34.23
CA LEU A 282 7.44 29.18 -35.16
C LEU A 282 6.81 29.00 -36.55
N ALA A 283 5.55 28.57 -36.61
CA ALA A 283 4.86 28.41 -37.89
C ALA A 283 4.71 29.75 -38.64
N LEU A 284 4.51 30.86 -37.92
CA LEU A 284 4.43 32.21 -38.47
C LEU A 284 5.79 32.66 -39.01
N GLU A 285 6.88 32.39 -38.28
CA GLU A 285 8.26 32.66 -38.69
C GLU A 285 8.61 31.94 -39.99
N ASP A 286 8.27 30.65 -40.08
CA ASP A 286 8.49 29.79 -41.25
C ASP A 286 7.47 29.97 -42.38
N SER A 287 6.58 30.97 -42.26
CA SER A 287 5.53 31.15 -43.26
C SER A 287 6.10 31.68 -44.57
N GLY A 288 6.10 30.83 -45.62
CA GLY A 288 6.58 31.16 -46.97
C GLY A 288 5.49 31.57 -47.97
N SER A 289 4.23 31.76 -47.54
CA SER A 289 3.16 32.23 -48.43
C SER A 289 2.07 32.99 -47.69
N PHE A 290 1.42 33.95 -48.35
CA PHE A 290 0.32 34.73 -47.78
C PHE A 290 -0.83 33.83 -47.27
N ALA A 291 -1.25 32.84 -48.06
CA ALA A 291 -2.34 31.92 -47.67
C ALA A 291 -2.02 31.15 -46.38
N ARG A 292 -0.76 30.77 -46.17
CA ARG A 292 -0.30 30.12 -44.93
C ARG A 292 -0.30 31.11 -43.77
N THR A 293 0.18 32.34 -43.97
CA THR A 293 0.20 33.40 -42.96
C THR A 293 -1.22 33.73 -42.46
N TYR A 294 -2.19 33.90 -43.35
CA TYR A 294 -3.60 34.14 -42.97
C TYR A 294 -4.15 32.99 -42.11
N LYS A 295 -3.90 31.73 -42.49
CA LYS A 295 -4.34 30.56 -41.71
C LYS A 295 -3.71 30.51 -40.32
N ILE A 296 -2.44 30.88 -40.19
CA ILE A 296 -1.73 30.88 -38.90
C ILE A 296 -2.27 32.01 -38.02
N ILE A 297 -2.37 33.23 -38.54
CA ILE A 297 -2.88 34.38 -37.76
C ILE A 297 -4.35 34.16 -37.36
N ALA A 298 -5.17 33.53 -38.21
CA ALA A 298 -6.53 33.15 -37.84
C ALA A 298 -6.59 32.18 -36.65
N LYS A 299 -5.60 31.29 -36.50
CA LYS A 299 -5.46 30.44 -35.31
C LYS A 299 -4.94 31.24 -34.11
N MET A 300 -3.99 32.15 -34.32
CA MET A 300 -3.44 33.01 -33.27
C MET A 300 -4.46 33.98 -32.68
N LYS A 301 -5.41 34.50 -33.50
CA LYS A 301 -6.53 35.34 -33.06
C LYS A 301 -7.46 34.66 -32.06
N LYS A 302 -7.46 33.32 -31.99
CA LYS A 302 -8.28 32.56 -31.04
C LYS A 302 -7.65 32.45 -29.66
N ILE A 303 -6.38 32.85 -29.50
CA ILE A 303 -5.66 32.83 -28.23
C ILE A 303 -6.03 34.08 -27.43
N LYS A 304 -6.37 33.89 -26.15
CA LYS A 304 -6.87 34.96 -25.28
C LYS A 304 -5.83 36.03 -24.98
N SER A 305 -4.58 35.64 -24.75
CA SER A 305 -3.49 36.55 -24.42
C SER A 305 -2.12 35.96 -24.75
N TRP A 306 -1.18 36.85 -25.06
CA TRP A 306 0.23 36.54 -25.31
C TRP A 306 1.07 37.23 -24.24
N ASN A 307 2.10 36.56 -23.76
CA ASN A 307 3.02 37.15 -22.78
C ASN A 307 3.98 38.15 -23.46
N SER A 308 4.78 38.86 -22.67
CA SER A 308 5.67 39.93 -23.18
C SER A 308 6.73 39.42 -24.15
N GLN A 309 7.28 38.22 -23.91
CA GLN A 309 8.31 37.63 -24.76
C GLN A 309 7.71 37.11 -26.07
N GLU A 310 6.57 36.42 -25.99
CA GLU A 310 5.80 35.96 -27.16
C GLU A 310 5.38 37.12 -28.06
N THR A 311 4.84 38.19 -27.46
CA THR A 311 4.46 39.40 -28.19
C THR A 311 5.63 40.00 -28.94
N LYS A 312 6.81 40.12 -28.30
CA LYS A 312 8.03 40.60 -28.95
C LYS A 312 8.45 39.71 -30.12
N SER A 313 8.39 38.38 -29.96
CA SER A 313 8.71 37.43 -31.04
C SER A 313 7.78 37.59 -32.23
N ILE A 314 6.46 37.70 -31.99
CA ILE A 314 5.46 37.87 -33.05
C ILE A 314 5.69 39.18 -33.81
N ILE A 315 5.98 40.27 -33.09
CA ILE A 315 6.26 41.59 -33.70
C ILE A 315 7.55 41.54 -34.51
N LYS A 316 8.60 40.92 -33.99
CA LYS A 316 9.87 40.74 -34.70
C LYS A 316 9.64 39.99 -36.02
N ILE A 317 8.89 38.89 -35.99
CA ILE A 317 8.52 38.14 -37.20
C ILE A 317 7.76 39.03 -38.19
N ALA A 318 6.84 39.88 -37.72
CA ALA A 318 6.11 40.81 -38.59
C ALA A 318 7.01 41.88 -39.26
N LEU A 319 8.18 42.17 -38.70
CA LEU A 319 9.16 43.10 -39.28
C LEU A 319 10.17 42.42 -40.22
N GLU A 320 10.53 41.17 -39.92
CA GLU A 320 11.62 40.44 -40.58
C GLU A 320 11.13 39.49 -41.68
N ASN A 321 10.00 38.79 -41.48
CA ASN A 321 9.45 37.90 -42.48
C ASN A 321 8.73 38.73 -43.57
N SER A 322 9.24 38.66 -44.80
CA SER A 322 8.76 39.45 -45.94
C SER A 322 7.27 39.21 -46.26
N GLN A 323 6.80 37.97 -46.12
CA GLN A 323 5.40 37.61 -46.36
C GLN A 323 4.49 38.21 -45.28
N VAL A 324 4.87 38.08 -44.02
CA VAL A 324 4.10 38.61 -42.88
C VAL A 324 4.07 40.14 -42.93
N ARG A 325 5.23 40.77 -43.17
CA ARG A 325 5.37 42.22 -43.26
C ARG A 325 4.49 42.84 -44.35
N TYR A 326 4.45 42.21 -45.52
CA TYR A 326 3.72 42.73 -46.68
C TYR A 326 2.21 42.81 -46.43
N ILE A 327 1.64 41.84 -45.71
CA ILE A 327 0.21 41.78 -45.43
C ILE A 327 -0.17 42.31 -44.04
N ALA A 328 0.79 42.75 -43.23
CA ALA A 328 0.55 43.22 -41.86
C ALA A 328 -0.42 44.40 -41.80
N ASN A 329 -0.36 45.32 -42.79
CA ASN A 329 -1.25 46.48 -42.89
C ASN A 329 -2.58 46.19 -43.61
N SER A 330 -2.85 44.93 -43.98
CA SER A 330 -4.14 44.57 -44.59
C SER A 330 -5.28 44.78 -43.58
N ASP A 331 -6.46 45.18 -44.06
CA ASP A 331 -7.65 45.41 -43.22
C ASP A 331 -7.99 44.20 -42.34
N GLU A 332 -7.65 43.00 -42.80
CA GLU A 332 -7.92 41.76 -42.09
C GLU A 332 -6.91 41.46 -40.96
N LEU A 333 -5.64 41.86 -41.09
CA LEU A 333 -4.57 41.51 -40.12
C LEU A 333 -4.15 42.69 -39.25
N LYS A 334 -4.33 43.92 -39.73
CA LYS A 334 -4.05 45.17 -39.01
C LYS A 334 -4.69 45.20 -37.62
N PRO A 335 -5.97 44.81 -37.41
CA PRO A 335 -6.58 44.79 -36.08
C PRO A 335 -5.90 43.84 -35.10
N PHE A 336 -5.39 42.68 -35.57
CA PHE A 336 -4.69 41.72 -34.73
C PHE A 336 -3.38 42.30 -34.19
N PHE A 337 -2.57 42.94 -35.04
CA PHE A 337 -1.32 43.54 -34.61
C PHE A 337 -1.54 44.76 -33.69
N TYR A 338 -2.55 45.58 -33.93
CA TYR A 338 -2.91 46.66 -32.99
C TYR A 338 -3.33 46.13 -31.62
N GLN A 339 -4.15 45.08 -31.58
CA GLN A 339 -4.57 44.44 -30.34
C GLN A 339 -3.37 43.81 -29.60
N LEU A 340 -2.43 43.21 -30.33
CA LEU A 340 -1.22 42.60 -29.77
C LEU A 340 -0.27 43.65 -29.15
N MET A 341 -0.14 44.82 -29.77
CA MET A 341 0.73 45.90 -29.28
C MET A 341 0.18 46.56 -27.99
N GLY A 342 -1.15 46.69 -27.86
CA GLY A 342 -1.79 47.30 -26.69
C GLY A 342 -1.16 48.66 -26.30
N ASN A 343 -0.94 48.88 -24.99
CA ASN A 343 -0.24 50.05 -24.45
C ASN A 343 1.28 49.83 -24.23
N GLN A 344 1.85 48.75 -24.77
CA GLN A 344 3.26 48.44 -24.54
C GLN A 344 4.18 49.38 -25.33
N LYS A 345 5.31 49.75 -24.72
CA LYS A 345 6.36 50.58 -25.35
C LYS A 345 7.60 49.73 -25.61
N SER A 346 8.02 49.67 -26.86
CA SER A 346 9.24 49.00 -27.32
C SER A 346 9.61 49.54 -28.70
N ASP A 347 10.91 49.66 -28.98
CA ASP A 347 11.39 50.10 -30.29
C ASP A 347 10.84 49.25 -31.45
N LEU A 348 10.64 47.94 -31.22
CA LEU A 348 10.02 47.04 -32.21
C LEU A 348 8.54 47.37 -32.46
N ILE A 349 7.81 47.76 -31.42
CA ILE A 349 6.40 48.19 -31.53
C ILE A 349 6.32 49.48 -32.35
N ASP A 350 7.21 50.43 -32.10
CA ASP A 350 7.20 51.71 -32.82
C ASP A 350 7.64 51.55 -34.29
N GLN A 351 8.52 50.59 -34.59
CA GLN A 351 8.82 50.21 -35.97
C GLN A 351 7.63 49.56 -36.67
N LEU A 352 6.90 48.65 -36.00
CA LEU A 352 5.72 48.02 -36.58
C LEU A 352 4.58 49.03 -36.80
N LYS A 353 4.37 49.98 -35.86
CA LYS A 353 3.41 51.08 -36.03
C LYS A 353 3.65 51.91 -37.29
N LYS A 354 4.92 52.13 -37.69
CA LYS A 354 5.24 52.83 -38.94
C LYS A 354 4.87 52.06 -40.20
N ILE A 355 4.80 50.73 -40.13
CA ILE A 355 4.38 49.85 -41.24
C ILE A 355 2.85 49.73 -41.30
N LEU A 356 2.19 49.85 -40.16
CA LEU A 356 0.73 49.80 -40.03
C LEU A 356 0.05 51.17 -40.20
N ALA A 357 0.81 52.27 -40.16
CA ALA A 357 0.35 53.60 -40.56
C ALA A 357 0.18 53.65 -42.08
#